data_AF-A0A258LZR5-F1
#
_entry.id   AF-A0A258LZR5-F1
#
_cell.length_a   1.000
_cell.length_b   1.000
_cell.length_c   1.000
_cell.angle_alpha   90.00
_cell.angle_beta   90.00
_cell.angle_gamma   90.00
#
_symmetry.space_group_name_H-M   'P 1'
#
loop_
_entity.id
_entity.type
_entity.pdbx_description
1 polymer ?
#
loop_
_entity_poly.entity_id
_entity_poly.type
_entity_poly.pdbx_seq_one_letter_code
_entity_poly.pdbx_strand_id
1 'polypeptide(L)' 'MLAPVRAEAAGEPRITFTLPAILAADRVFLHIEGAGKRAVLAGALAEGPVEDMPIRAVLRALPHALDVMWCP' A
#
# COMPACT_ATOMS: atom_id res chain seq x y z
N MET A 1 8.31 13.73 -1.29
CA MET A 1 9.35 13.39 -2.30
C MET A 1 8.75 12.41 -3.31
N LEU A 2 9.06 12.58 -4.60
CA LEU A 2 8.60 11.72 -5.68
C LEU A 2 9.76 10.87 -6.22
N ALA A 3 9.46 9.69 -6.74
CA ALA A 3 10.44 8.81 -7.38
C ALA A 3 9.86 8.17 -8.67
N PRO A 4 10.71 7.91 -9.68
CA PRO A 4 10.31 7.08 -10.81
C PRO A 4 10.19 5.61 -10.36
N VAL A 5 9.21 4.89 -10.89
CA VAL A 5 9.04 3.44 -10.66
C VAL A 5 8.65 2.75 -11.95
N ARG A 6 9.14 1.52 -12.13
CA ARG A 6 8.70 0.60 -13.18
C ARG A 6 8.11 -0.63 -12.52
N ALA A 7 6.87 -0.94 -12.83
CA ALA A 7 6.23 -2.19 -12.44
C ALA A 7 6.05 -3.02 -13.70
N GLU A 8 6.45 -4.30 -13.67
CA GLU A 8 6.41 -5.17 -14.86
C GLU A 8 4.99 -5.30 -15.43
N ALA A 9 3.98 -5.33 -14.56
CA ALA A 9 2.56 -5.35 -14.96
C ALA A 9 2.03 -4.01 -15.50
N ALA A 10 2.77 -2.91 -15.34
CA ALA A 10 2.40 -1.60 -15.86
C ALA A 10 3.17 -1.35 -17.17
N GLY A 11 2.44 -1.23 -18.28
CA GLY A 11 3.04 -1.06 -19.62
C GLY A 11 3.86 0.23 -19.81
N GLU A 12 3.87 1.15 -18.85
CA GLU A 12 4.54 2.45 -18.93
C GLU A 12 5.20 2.84 -17.61
N PRO A 13 6.31 3.62 -17.64
CA PRO A 13 6.92 4.17 -16.43
C PRO A 13 5.95 5.06 -15.63
N ARG A 14 6.07 5.05 -14.30
CA ARG A 14 5.25 5.86 -13.41
C ARG A 14 6.12 6.76 -12.53
N ILE A 15 5.51 7.82 -12.03
CA ILE A 15 6.01 8.61 -10.91
C ILE A 15 5.15 8.26 -9.70
N THR A 16 5.78 8.01 -8.55
CA THR A 16 5.09 7.66 -7.30
C THR A 16 5.59 8.52 -6.14
N PHE A 17 4.77 8.69 -5.11
CA PHE A 17 5.26 9.14 -3.81
C PHE A 17 6.12 8.06 -3.18
N THR A 18 7.22 8.47 -2.53
CA THR A 18 8.02 7.56 -1.71
C THR A 18 7.32 7.27 -0.38
N LEU A 19 7.68 6.16 0.27
CA LEU A 19 7.08 5.80 1.57
C LEU A 19 7.19 6.94 2.61
N PRO A 20 8.34 7.60 2.83
CA PRO A 20 8.41 8.73 3.76
C PRO A 20 7.46 9.88 3.39
N ALA A 21 7.20 10.09 2.10
CA ALA A 21 6.26 11.13 1.66
C ALA A 21 4.80 10.75 1.98
N ILE A 22 4.46 9.47 1.88
CA ILE A 22 3.14 8.95 2.26
C ILE A 22 2.95 9.06 3.79
N LEU A 23 3.96 8.67 4.58
CA LEU A 23 3.90 8.68 6.04
C LEU A 23 3.91 10.09 6.67
N ALA A 24 4.32 11.10 5.90
CA ALA A 24 4.31 12.50 6.33
C ALA A 24 2.92 13.16 6.22
N ALA A 25 1.91 12.47 5.67
CA ALA A 25 0.55 12.98 5.61
C ALA A 25 -0.12 12.99 6.99
N ASP A 26 -0.97 13.99 7.26
CA ASP A 26 -1.72 14.07 8.52
C ASP A 26 -2.63 12.86 8.75
N ARG A 27 -3.16 12.28 7.67
CA ARG A 27 -4.00 11.09 7.65
C ARG A 27 -3.70 10.24 6.41
N VAL A 28 -3.72 8.92 6.59
CA VAL A 28 -3.58 7.94 5.51
C VAL A 28 -4.76 6.97 5.59
N PHE A 29 -5.43 6.74 4.46
CA PHE A 29 -6.55 5.82 4.34
C PHE A 29 -6.27 4.80 3.24
N LEU A 30 -6.69 3.56 3.46
CA LEU A 30 -6.69 2.51 2.43
C LEU A 30 -8.12 2.24 1.98
N HIS A 31 -8.46 2.67 0.77
CA HIS A 31 -9.74 2.32 0.15
C HIS A 31 -9.59 1.09 -0.75
N ILE A 32 -10.39 0.05 -0.50
CA ILE A 32 -10.42 -1.18 -1.29
C ILE A 32 -11.85 -1.66 -1.54
N GLU A 33 -12.07 -2.29 -2.68
CA GLU A 33 -13.38 -2.79 -3.11
C GLU A 33 -13.27 -4.27 -3.52
N GLY A 34 -14.30 -5.05 -3.27
CA GLY A 34 -14.35 -6.45 -3.66
C GLY A 34 -13.80 -7.42 -2.61
N ALA A 35 -14.38 -8.62 -2.57
CA ALA A 35 -13.90 -9.72 -1.73
C ALA A 35 -12.45 -10.14 -2.06
N GLY A 36 -12.05 -10.07 -3.33
CA GLY A 36 -10.68 -10.41 -3.76
C GLY A 36 -9.62 -9.53 -3.10
N LYS A 37 -9.82 -8.21 -3.07
CA LYS A 37 -8.87 -7.29 -2.42
C LYS A 37 -8.89 -7.41 -0.90
N ARG A 38 -10.04 -7.73 -0.31
CA ARG A 38 -10.14 -8.02 1.13
C ARG A 38 -9.28 -9.23 1.52
N ALA A 39 -9.30 -10.30 0.72
CA ALA A 39 -8.45 -11.47 0.93
C ALA A 39 -6.96 -11.13 0.77
N VAL A 40 -6.60 -10.34 -0.25
CA VAL A 40 -5.22 -9.86 -0.45
C VAL A 40 -4.74 -9.01 0.75
N LEU A 41 -5.60 -8.13 1.27
CA LEU A 41 -5.27 -7.34 2.46
C LEU A 41 -5.01 -8.22 3.69
N ALA A 42 -5.81 -9.27 3.89
CA ALA A 42 -5.57 -10.23 4.96
C ALA A 42 -4.19 -10.89 4.85
N GLY A 43 -3.76 -11.26 3.63
CA GLY A 43 -2.40 -11.76 3.38
C GLY A 43 -1.29 -10.71 3.59
N ALA A 44 -1.59 -9.44 3.29
CA ALA A 44 -0.65 -8.34 3.52
C ALA A 44 -0.43 -8.05 5.01
N LEU A 45 -1.44 -8.27 5.85
CA LEU A 45 -1.35 -8.12 7.31
C LEU A 45 -0.52 -9.23 7.98
N ALA A 46 -0.31 -10.36 7.30
CA ALA A 46 0.54 -11.44 7.78
C ALA A 46 2.04 -11.14 7.59
N GLU A 47 2.87 -12.02 8.14
CA GLU A 47 4.32 -12.01 7.95
C GLU A 47 4.73 -12.18 6.48
N GLY A 48 5.96 -11.78 6.17
CA GLY A 48 6.57 -11.92 4.85
C GLY A 48 7.28 -10.65 4.36
N PRO A 49 8.02 -10.75 3.24
CA PRO A 49 8.82 -9.64 2.72
C PRO A 49 7.93 -8.52 2.16
N VAL A 50 8.44 -7.29 2.16
CA VAL A 50 7.71 -6.11 1.66
C VAL A 50 7.64 -6.13 0.14
N GLU A 51 8.65 -6.70 -0.51
CA GLU A 51 8.83 -6.81 -1.94
C GLU A 51 7.69 -7.60 -2.61
N ASP A 52 7.18 -8.63 -1.92
CA ASP A 52 6.05 -9.42 -2.40
C ASP A 52 4.73 -8.64 -2.38
N MET A 53 4.55 -7.76 -1.39
CA MET A 53 3.32 -6.99 -1.20
C MET A 53 3.68 -5.58 -0.70
N PRO A 54 4.01 -4.62 -1.59
CA PRO A 54 4.53 -3.31 -1.20
C PRO A 54 3.64 -2.51 -0.23
N ILE A 55 2.33 -2.80 -0.19
CA ILE A 55 1.41 -2.23 0.81
C ILE A 55 1.82 -2.54 2.26
N ARG A 56 2.56 -3.64 2.50
CA ARG A 56 3.17 -3.97 3.80
C ARG A 56 4.05 -2.85 4.33
N ALA A 57 4.75 -2.14 3.45
CA ALA A 57 5.61 -1.03 3.86
C ALA A 57 4.81 0.06 4.59
N VAL A 58 3.61 0.38 4.10
CA VAL A 58 2.71 1.36 4.72
C VAL A 58 2.09 0.78 5.98
N LEU A 59 1.54 -0.43 5.91
CA LEU A 59 0.87 -1.10 7.04
C LEU A 59 1.78 -1.26 8.27
N ARG A 60 3.08 -1.50 8.05
CA ARG A 60 4.06 -1.74 9.13
C ARG A 60 4.75 -0.48 9.65
N ALA A 61 4.82 0.58 8.84
CA ALA A 61 5.54 1.79 9.21
C ALA A 61 4.66 2.83 9.93
N LEU A 62 3.34 2.70 9.84
CA LEU A 62 2.43 3.57 10.59
C LEU A 62 2.45 3.21 12.09
N PRO A 63 2.45 4.20 12.98
CA PRO A 63 2.45 3.95 14.44
C PRO A 63 1.09 3.46 14.96
N HIS A 64 0.07 3.44 14.12
CA HIS A 64 -1.28 2.98 14.41
C HIS A 64 -1.80 2.11 13.25
N ALA A 65 -2.84 1.33 13.50
CA ALA A 65 -3.52 0.57 12.46
C ALA A 65 -4.07 1.51 11.38
N LEU A 66 -3.81 1.20 10.11
CA LEU A 66 -4.27 1.99 8.97
C LEU A 66 -5.80 1.95 8.87
N ASP A 67 -6.41 3.11 8.65
CA ASP A 67 -7.85 3.21 8.43
C ASP A 67 -8.24 2.61 7.07
N VAL A 68 -8.94 1.47 7.10
CA VAL A 68 -9.36 0.74 5.89
C VAL A 68 -10.83 1.01 5.60
N MET A 69 -11.11 1.62 4.45
CA MET A 69 -12.45 1.81 3.91
C MET A 69 -12.73 0.69 2.91
N TRP A 70 -13.68 -0.20 3.23
CA TRP A 70 -13.99 -1.36 2.38
C TRP A 70 -15.44 -1.40 1.93
N CYS A 71 -15.65 -1.77 0.66
CA CYS A 71 -16.95 -2.03 0.04
C CYS A 71 -16.95 -3.44 -0.61
N PRO A 72 -18.07 -4.20 -0.54
CA PRO A 72 -18.18 -5.52 -1.16
C PRO A 72 -17.94 -5.56 -2.67
#